data_AF-A0A956DSN3-F1
#
_entry.id   AF-A0A956DSN3-F1
#
_cell.length_a   1.000
_cell.length_b   1.000
_cell.length_c   1.000
_cell.angle_alpha   90.00
_cell.angle_beta   90.00
_cell.angle_gamma   90.00
#
_symmetry.space_group_name_H-M   'P 1'
#
loop_
_entity.id
_entity.type
_entity.pdbx_description
1 polymer ?
#
loop_
_entity_poly.entity_id
_entity_poly.type
_entity_poly.pdbx_seq_one_letter_code
_entity_poly.pdbx_strand_id
1 'polypeptide(L)'
;MSWLGRLLGSSELRNARERALEHVRVQDPELSLGSARLRAEEPDRFVFAVFYRQADHRAVPCRFRIVAVPRDDGAAEELPCTPSSPYWVRGLK
;
A
#
# COMPACT_ATOMS: atom_id res chain seq x y z
N MET A 1 4.90 4.55 -30.82
CA MET A 1 4.49 4.37 -29.41
C MET A 1 5.08 3.06 -28.91
N SER A 2 6.12 3.15 -28.07
CA SER A 2 6.99 2.02 -27.70
C SER A 2 6.32 1.09 -26.69
N TRP A 3 6.23 -0.20 -27.02
CA TRP A 3 5.65 -1.26 -26.19
C TRP A 3 6.47 -1.56 -24.91
N LEU A 4 7.67 -0.99 -24.77
CA LEU A 4 8.59 -1.23 -23.65
C LEU A 4 8.19 -0.56 -22.33
N GLY A 5 7.37 0.50 -22.36
CA GLY A 5 6.94 1.19 -21.13
C GLY A 5 6.02 0.36 -20.23
N ARG A 6 5.33 -0.65 -20.78
CA ARG A 6 4.33 -1.44 -20.05
C ARG A 6 4.95 -2.54 -19.16
N LEU A 7 6.16 -3.01 -19.49
CA LEU A 7 6.87 -4.03 -18.71
C LEU A 7 7.64 -3.41 -17.53
N LEU A 8 8.28 -2.26 -17.73
CA LEU A 8 9.01 -1.54 -16.67
C LEU A 8 8.07 -1.08 -15.54
N GLY A 9 6.91 -0.50 -15.88
CA GLY A 9 5.89 -0.13 -14.90
C GLY A 9 5.37 -1.32 -14.08
N SER A 10 5.41 -2.54 -14.64
CA SER A 10 4.98 -3.75 -13.91
C SER A 10 6.00 -4.26 -12.89
N SER A 11 7.29 -3.96 -13.10
CA SER A 11 8.37 -4.32 -12.18
C SER A 11 8.49 -3.27 -11.07
N GLU A 12 8.48 -1.99 -11.44
CA GLU A 12 8.50 -0.86 -10.52
C GLU A 12 7.32 -0.90 -9.55
N LEU A 13 6.10 -1.14 -10.06
CA LEU A 13 4.91 -1.27 -9.25
C LEU A 13 4.97 -2.49 -8.30
N ARG A 14 5.56 -3.61 -8.75
CA ARG A 14 5.76 -4.79 -7.90
C ARG A 14 6.73 -4.50 -6.76
N ASN A 15 7.87 -3.88 -7.07
CA ASN A 15 8.84 -3.46 -6.07
C ASN A 15 8.20 -2.47 -5.08
N ALA A 16 7.52 -1.43 -5.57
CA ALA A 16 6.84 -0.45 -4.72
C ALA A 16 5.78 -1.10 -3.81
N ARG A 17 5.05 -2.10 -4.33
CA ARG A 17 4.09 -2.89 -3.54
C ARG A 17 4.77 -3.69 -2.43
N GLU A 18 5.91 -4.31 -2.72
CA GLU A 18 6.69 -5.05 -1.72
C GLU A 18 7.24 -4.11 -0.64
N ARG A 19 7.77 -2.95 -1.04
CA ARG A 19 8.22 -1.91 -0.11
C ARG A 19 7.10 -1.40 0.80
N ALA A 20 5.88 -1.24 0.26
CA ALA A 20 4.72 -0.85 1.07
C ALA A 20 4.36 -1.93 2.12
N LEU A 21 4.40 -3.20 1.74
CA LEU A 21 4.18 -4.32 2.67
C LEU A 21 5.27 -4.39 3.74
N GLU A 22 6.53 -4.25 3.33
CA GLU A 22 7.67 -4.30 4.23
C GLU A 22 7.66 -3.14 5.22
N HIS A 23 7.28 -1.93 4.79
CA HIS A 23 7.13 -0.78 5.67
C HIS A 23 6.18 -1.08 6.84
N VAL A 24 5.00 -1.63 6.56
CA VAL A 24 4.04 -1.99 7.61
C VAL A 24 4.53 -3.16 8.46
N ARG A 25 5.21 -4.15 7.85
CA ARG A 25 5.78 -5.30 8.57
C ARG A 25 6.83 -4.86 9.59
N VAL A 26 7.71 -3.93 9.21
CA VAL A 26 8.78 -3.42 10.08
C VAL A 26 8.20 -2.60 11.24
N GLN A 27 7.15 -1.82 10.99
CA GLN A 27 6.48 -1.05 12.04
C GLN A 27 5.71 -1.93 13.02
N ASP A 28 5.01 -2.95 12.53
CA ASP A 28 4.15 -3.79 13.35
C ASP A 28 4.27 -5.28 12.94
N PRO A 29 5.32 -5.97 13.42
CA PRO A 29 5.62 -7.35 13.02
C PRO A 29 4.57 -8.37 13.49
N GLU A 30 3.73 -7.99 14.46
CA GLU A 30 2.64 -8.82 14.98
C GLU A 30 1.40 -8.83 14.06
N LEU A 31 1.35 -7.93 13.07
CA LEU A 31 0.25 -7.88 12.11
C LEU A 31 0.39 -8.99 11.06
N SER A 32 -0.70 -9.74 10.88
CA SER A 32 -0.82 -10.62 9.73
C SER A 32 -1.19 -9.78 8.50
N LEU A 33 -0.18 -9.45 7.69
CA LEU A 33 -0.39 -8.71 6.45
C LEU A 33 -1.08 -9.59 5.41
N GLY A 34 -2.14 -9.07 4.79
CA GLY A 34 -2.88 -9.75 3.73
C GLY A 34 -2.37 -9.39 2.35
N SER A 35 -2.73 -8.20 1.87
CA SER A 35 -2.34 -7.72 0.53
C SER A 35 -2.21 -6.21 0.50
N ALA A 36 -1.40 -5.69 -0.42
CA ALA A 36 -1.38 -4.28 -0.77
C ALA A 36 -2.09 -4.05 -2.11
N ARG A 37 -2.99 -3.07 -2.17
CA ARG A 37 -3.71 -2.65 -3.39
C ARG A 37 -3.35 -1.22 -3.76
N LEU A 38 -3.03 -0.98 -5.03
CA LEU A 38 -2.78 0.37 -5.54
C LEU A 38 -4.04 1.23 -5.42
N ARG A 39 -3.91 2.45 -4.90
CA ARG A 39 -4.97 3.46 -4.75
C ARG A 39 -4.80 4.60 -5.71
N ALA A 40 -3.57 5.08 -5.85
CA ALA A 40 -3.22 6.13 -6.79
C ALA A 40 -1.81 5.89 -7.32
N GLU A 41 -1.63 6.23 -8.59
CA GLU A 41 -0.33 6.34 -9.22
C GLU A 41 -0.08 7.83 -9.45
N GLU A 42 0.91 8.37 -8.75
CA GLU A 42 1.32 9.77 -8.88
C GLU A 42 2.64 9.84 -9.66
N PRO A 43 3.00 11.03 -10.19
CA PRO A 43 4.24 11.21 -10.93
C PRO A 43 5.47 10.76 -10.14
N ASP A 44 5.51 11.04 -8.82
CA ASP A 44 6.70 10.83 -8.00
C ASP A 44 6.57 9.65 -7.01
N ARG A 45 5.39 9.05 -6.89
CA ARG A 45 5.12 7.99 -5.91
C ARG A 45 3.94 7.09 -6.28
N PHE A 46 3.90 5.93 -5.64
CA PHE A 46 2.74 5.02 -5.64
C PHE A 46 2.07 5.04 -4.28
N VAL A 47 0.74 5.06 -4.25
CA VAL A 47 -0.01 5.01 -3.00
C VAL A 47 -0.74 3.68 -2.89
N PHE A 48 -0.45 2.92 -1.84
CA PHE A 48 -1.05 1.61 -1.59
C PHE A 48 -1.92 1.60 -0.33
N ALA A 49 -3.02 0.85 -0.39
CA ALA A 49 -3.73 0.40 0.79
C ALA A 49 -3.22 -0.99 1.20
N VAL A 50 -2.56 -1.06 2.35
CA VAL A 50 -2.00 -2.30 2.91
C VAL A 50 -2.99 -2.88 3.91
N PHE A 51 -3.60 -4.01 3.55
CA PHE A 51 -4.58 -4.70 4.36
C PHE A 51 -3.93 -5.64 5.36
N TYR A 52 -4.41 -5.64 6.61
CA TYR A 52 -3.87 -6.46 7.68
C TYR A 52 -4.96 -6.99 8.63
N ARG A 53 -4.58 -8.02 9.38
CA ARG A 53 -5.38 -8.61 10.47
C ARG A 53 -4.58 -8.61 11.76
N GLN A 54 -5.26 -8.36 12.86
CA GLN A 54 -4.70 -8.44 14.20
C GLN A 54 -5.16 -9.76 14.84
N ALA A 55 -4.24 -10.51 15.45
CA ALA A 55 -4.45 -11.88 15.89
C ALA A 55 -5.64 -12.06 16.86
N ASP A 56 -5.97 -11.04 17.65
CA ASP A 56 -7.03 -11.11 18.66
C ASP A 56 -8.46 -10.85 18.16
N HIS A 57 -8.66 -10.47 16.90
CA HIS A 57 -9.98 -10.13 16.38
C HIS A 57 -10.49 -11.20 15.41
N ARG A 58 -11.24 -12.19 15.94
CA ARG A 58 -11.88 -13.28 15.14
C ARG A 58 -13.06 -12.83 14.26
N ALA A 59 -13.51 -11.59 14.41
CA ALA A 59 -14.51 -10.95 13.55
C ALA A 59 -14.23 -9.44 13.56
N VAL A 60 -14.69 -8.70 12.54
CA VAL A 60 -14.57 -7.22 12.32
C VAL A 60 -13.52 -6.88 11.23
N PRO A 61 -13.79 -5.90 10.32
CA PRO A 61 -13.34 -5.96 8.93
C PRO A 61 -11.83 -5.79 8.75
N CYS A 62 -11.37 -6.23 7.58
CA CYS A 62 -9.98 -6.10 7.14
C CYS A 62 -9.53 -4.64 7.32
N ARG A 63 -8.64 -4.38 8.28
CA ARG A 63 -8.08 -3.05 8.50
C ARG A 63 -7.05 -2.76 7.42
N PHE A 64 -6.80 -1.49 7.15
CA PHE A 64 -5.79 -1.09 6.20
C PHE A 64 -5.04 0.17 6.64
N ARG A 65 -3.81 0.29 6.18
CA ARG A 65 -3.00 1.52 6.24
C ARG A 65 -2.82 2.06 4.83
N ILE A 66 -2.66 3.37 4.70
CA ILE A 66 -2.29 4.00 3.43
C ILE A 66 -0.80 4.27 3.47
N VAL A 67 -0.07 3.72 2.51
CA VAL A 67 1.39 3.86 2.42
C VAL A 67 1.73 4.49 1.08
N ALA A 68 2.43 5.61 1.12
CA ALA A 68 3.06 6.21 -0.05
C ALA A 68 4.49 5.67 -0.20
N VAL A 69 4.83 5.23 -1.40
CA VAL A 69 6.15 4.73 -1.75
C VAL A 69 6.71 5.59 -2.87
N PRO A 70 7.78 6.37 -2.62
CA PRO A 70 8.48 7.12 -3.66
C PRO A 70 8.92 6.19 -4.80
N ARG A 71 8.89 6.69 -6.03
CA ARG A 71 9.45 5.96 -7.19
C ARG A 71 10.97 5.83 -7.10
N ASP A 72 11.60 6.82 -6.49
CA ASP A 72 13.03 6.83 -6.18
C ASP A 72 13.36 5.99 -4.93
N ASP A 73 14.63 5.96 -4.54
CA ASP A 73 15.13 5.24 -3.35
C ASP A 73 14.69 5.87 -2.00
N GLY A 74 13.74 6.81 -2.02
CA GLY A 74 13.21 7.47 -0.82
C GLY A 74 12.40 6.52 0.07
N ALA A 75 12.37 6.77 1.38
CA ALA A 75 11.64 5.93 2.33
C ALA A 75 10.12 5.95 2.09
N ALA A 76 9.47 4.80 2.27
CA ALA A 76 8.01 4.74 2.31
C ALA A 76 7.48 5.49 3.54
N GLU A 77 6.34 6.14 3.40
CA GLU A 77 5.69 6.90 4.46
C GLU A 77 4.22 6.46 4.62
N GLU A 78 3.72 6.50 5.86
CA GLU A 78 2.31 6.29 6.13
C GLU A 78 1.54 7.61 5.94
N LEU A 79 0.47 7.56 5.15
CA LEU A 79 -0.44 8.68 4.96
C LEU A 79 -1.67 8.55 5.88
N PRO A 80 -2.35 9.66 6.19
CA PRO A 80 -3.56 9.63 7.01
C PRO A 80 -4.60 8.64 6.47
N CYS A 81 -4.93 7.65 7.29
CA CYS A 81 -5.98 6.67 7.03
C CYS A 81 -7.31 7.15 7.64
N THR A 82 -7.86 8.23 7.07
CA THR A 82 -9.15 8.81 7.51
C THR A 82 -10.14 8.90 6.36
N PRO A 83 -11.46 8.95 6.61
CA PRO A 83 -12.47 9.08 5.55
C PRO A 83 -12.33 10.33 4.67
N SER A 84 -11.66 11.37 5.17
CA SER A 84 -11.36 12.60 4.43
C SER A 84 -10.13 12.47 3.53
N SER A 85 -9.32 11.43 3.69
CA SER A 85 -8.16 11.15 2.84
C SER A 85 -8.61 10.81 1.42
N PRO A 86 -7.99 11.38 0.38
CA PRO A 86 -8.32 11.04 -1.01
C PRO A 86 -8.03 9.57 -1.35
N TYR A 87 -7.18 8.90 -0.56
CA TYR A 87 -6.80 7.50 -0.76
C TYR A 87 -7.66 6.51 0.03
N TRP A 88 -8.60 7.01 0.84
CA TRP A 88 -9.48 6.20 1.68
C TRP A 88 -10.21 5.11 0.87
N VAL A 89 -10.27 3.90 1.43
CA VAL A 89 -11.00 2.79 0.84
C VAL A 89 -12.44 2.82 1.36
N ARG A 90 -13.38 3.27 0.52
CA ARG A 90 -14.82 3.25 0.82
C ARG A 90 -15.40 1.84 0.66
N GLY A 91 -16.33 1.46 1.54
CA GLY A 91 -17.16 0.27 1.34
C GLY A 91 -16.49 -1.07 1.66
N LEU A 92 -15.54 -1.11 2.61
CA LEU A 92 -15.12 -2.36 3.23
C LEU A 92 -16.31 -2.92 4.03
N LYS A 93 -17.08 -3.80 3.38
CA LYS A 93 -18.17 -4.58 3.97
C LYS A 93 -17.63 -5.72 4.81
#